data_AF-A0A0A8ZDX3-F1
#
_entry.id   AF-A0A0A8ZDX3-F1
#
_cell.length_a   1.000
_cell.length_b   1.000
_cell.length_c   1.000
_cell.angle_alpha   90.00
_cell.angle_beta   90.00
_cell.angle_gamma   90.00
#
_symmetry.space_group_name_H-M   'P 1'
#
loop_
_entity.id
_entity.type
_entity.pdbx_description
1 polymer ?
#
loop_
_entity_poly.entity_id
_entity_poly.type
_entity_poly.pdbx_seq_one_letter_code
_entity_poly.pdbx_strand_id
1 'polypeptide(L)'
;MAHRFNSFKETVLRVDRNNKAGLPYRIEINKFADGKLVELCRPKVPIREFVKRMHYSDSVIFGRAGDILFKKDPEGHQLKSPNQSA
;
A
#
# COMPACT_ATOMS: atom_id res chain seq x y z
N MET A 1 -12.75 -14.10 13.89
CA MET A 1 -13.79 -13.41 13.11
C MET A 1 -13.99 -11.97 13.56
N ALA A 2 -14.25 -11.68 14.84
CA ALA A 2 -14.48 -10.30 15.31
C ALA A 2 -13.34 -9.30 14.99
N HIS A 3 -12.08 -9.70 15.14
CA HIS A 3 -10.93 -8.80 14.88
C HIS A 3 -10.78 -8.39 13.40
N ARG A 4 -11.31 -9.17 12.45
CA ARG A 4 -11.24 -8.86 11.00
C ARG A 4 -12.47 -8.10 10.49
N PHE A 5 -13.55 -8.08 11.27
CA PHE A 5 -14.79 -7.43 10.85
C PHE A 5 -14.60 -5.93 10.63
N ASN A 6 -13.78 -5.27 11.47
CA ASN A 6 -13.45 -3.86 11.29
C ASN A 6 -12.70 -3.61 9.97
N SER A 7 -11.68 -4.42 9.67
CA SER A 7 -10.94 -4.36 8.40
C SER A 7 -11.84 -4.62 7.18
N PHE A 8 -12.77 -5.56 7.32
CA PHE A 8 -13.76 -5.82 6.29
C PHE A 8 -14.66 -4.60 6.05
N LYS A 9 -15.21 -4.00 7.11
CA LYS A 9 -16.05 -2.80 7.01
C LYS A 9 -15.32 -1.64 6.32
N GLU A 10 -14.06 -1.39 6.71
CA GLU A 10 -13.21 -0.37 6.07
C GLU A 10 -13.01 -0.65 4.57
N THR A 11 -12.80 -1.92 4.22
CA THR A 11 -12.64 -2.34 2.83
C THR A 11 -13.92 -2.11 2.02
N VAL A 12 -15.09 -2.47 2.56
CA VAL A 12 -16.38 -2.22 1.91
C VAL A 12 -16.62 -0.73 1.66
N LEU A 13 -16.34 0.12 2.65
CA LEU A 13 -16.46 1.57 2.50
C LEU A 13 -15.51 2.11 1.42
N ARG A 14 -14.30 1.57 1.31
CA ARG A 14 -13.35 1.95 0.27
C ARG A 14 -13.84 1.56 -1.12
N VAL A 15 -14.42 0.36 -1.26
CA VAL A 15 -14.99 -0.12 -2.53
C VAL A 15 -16.14 0.79 -2.98
N ASP A 16 -17.07 1.11 -2.08
CA ASP A 16 -18.18 2.01 -2.38
C ASP A 16 -17.71 3.39 -2.84
N ARG A 17 -16.75 4.00 -2.13
CA ARG A 17 -16.15 5.29 -2.53
C ARG A 17 -15.47 5.21 -3.89
N ASN A 18 -14.69 4.16 -4.17
CA ASN A 18 -14.00 3.99 -5.45
C ASN A 18 -15.01 3.88 -6.61
N ASN A 19 -16.07 3.09 -6.42
CA ASN A 19 -17.07 2.87 -7.46
C ASN A 19 -17.92 4.13 -7.74
N LYS A 20 -18.00 5.05 -6.77
CA LYS A 20 -18.63 6.37 -6.92
C LYS A 20 -17.69 7.43 -7.54
N ALA A 21 -16.39 7.17 -7.60
CA ALA A 21 -15.40 8.15 -8.07
C ALA A 21 -15.30 8.30 -9.60
N GLY A 22 -16.10 7.55 -10.38
CA GLY A 22 -16.13 7.67 -11.84
C GLY A 22 -14.85 7.17 -12.54
N LEU A 23 -14.07 6.30 -11.88
CA LEU A 23 -12.84 5.74 -12.43
C LEU A 23 -13.14 4.76 -13.57
N PRO A 24 -12.20 4.56 -14.53
CA PRO A 24 -12.37 3.61 -15.64
C PRO A 24 -12.36 2.13 -15.20
N TYR A 25 -12.27 1.88 -13.89
CA TYR A 25 -12.30 0.56 -13.28
C TYR A 25 -13.22 0.54 -12.06
N ARG A 26 -13.71 -0.64 -11.74
CA ARG A 26 -14.50 -0.92 -10.54
C ARG A 26 -13.77 -1.91 -9.66
N ILE A 27 -14.00 -1.80 -8.35
CA ILE A 27 -13.50 -2.74 -7.37
C ILE A 27 -14.70 -3.50 -6.82
N GLU A 28 -14.52 -4.79 -6.54
CA GLU A 28 -15.53 -5.66 -5.97
C GLU A 28 -15.03 -6.29 -4.66
N ILE A 29 -15.98 -6.63 -3.80
CA ILE A 29 -15.69 -7.35 -2.55
C ILE A 29 -15.38 -8.80 -2.91
N ASN A 30 -14.23 -9.29 -2.44
CA ASN A 30 -13.79 -10.66 -2.68
C ASN A 30 -13.49 -11.38 -1.34
N LYS A 31 -13.07 -12.65 -1.43
CA LYS A 31 -12.71 -13.50 -0.29
C LYS A 31 -11.53 -13.00 0.57
N PHE A 32 -10.83 -11.95 0.14
CA PHE A 32 -9.70 -11.35 0.84
C PHE A 32 -10.04 -9.98 1.43
N ALA A 33 -11.29 -9.53 1.33
CA ALA A 33 -11.73 -8.25 1.86
C ALA A 33 -11.64 -8.15 3.40
N ASP A 34 -11.52 -9.29 4.09
CA ASP A 34 -11.32 -9.36 5.54
C ASP A 34 -9.87 -9.05 5.98
N GLY A 35 -8.96 -8.83 5.03
CA GLY A 35 -7.55 -8.58 5.30
C GLY A 35 -6.70 -9.85 5.47
N LYS A 36 -7.25 -11.05 5.24
CA LYS A 36 -6.52 -12.32 5.36
C LYS A 36 -5.27 -12.38 4.48
N LEU A 37 -5.31 -11.77 3.30
CA LEU A 37 -4.15 -11.74 2.39
C LEU A 37 -2.98 -10.97 3.01
N VAL A 38 -3.26 -9.87 3.71
CA VAL A 38 -2.23 -9.13 4.44
C VAL A 38 -1.62 -10.01 5.51
N GLU A 39 -2.41 -10.74 6.29
CA GLU A 39 -1.85 -11.63 7.31
C GLU A 39 -0.98 -12.76 6.74
N LEU A 40 -1.35 -13.33 5.60
CA LEU A 40 -0.62 -14.41 4.96
C LEU A 40 0.66 -13.93 4.27
N CYS A 41 0.61 -12.78 3.60
CA CYS A 41 1.70 -12.29 2.77
C CYS A 41 2.60 -11.29 3.50
N ARG A 42 2.20 -10.78 4.66
CA ARG A 42 3.00 -9.79 5.40
C ARG A 42 4.29 -10.45 5.88
N PRO A 43 5.45 -9.85 5.57
CA PRO A 43 6.71 -10.37 6.05
C PRO A 43 6.76 -10.31 7.59
N LYS A 44 7.31 -11.36 8.20
CA LYS A 44 7.54 -11.44 9.65
C LYS A 44 8.70 -10.55 10.12
N VAL A 45 9.43 -9.96 9.18
CA VAL A 45 10.52 -9.01 9.41
C VAL A 45 10.05 -7.60 9.05
N PRO A 46 10.70 -6.55 9.57
CA PRO A 46 10.43 -5.18 9.15
C PRO A 46 10.46 -5.05 7.62
N ILE A 47 9.52 -4.29 7.05
CA ILE A 47 9.34 -4.15 5.59
C ILE A 47 10.67 -3.76 4.91
N ARG A 48 11.44 -2.86 5.53
CA ARG A 48 12.75 -2.44 5.01
C ARG A 48 13.72 -3.61 4.89
N GLU A 49 13.74 -4.50 5.87
CA GLU A 49 14.60 -5.67 5.85
C GLU A 49 14.11 -6.72 4.85
N PHE A 50 12.79 -6.90 4.74
CA PHE A 50 12.19 -7.76 3.72
C PHE A 50 12.57 -7.31 2.30
N VAL A 51 12.42 -6.01 2.01
CA VAL A 51 12.74 -5.43 0.70
C VAL A 51 14.23 -5.60 0.38
N LYS A 52 15.12 -5.41 1.36
CA LYS A 52 16.57 -5.64 1.17
C LYS A 52 16.90 -7.08 0.77
N ARG A 53 16.12 -8.06 1.24
CA ARG A 53 16.34 -9.49 0.96
C ARG A 53 15.80 -9.94 -0.41
N MET A 54 15.03 -9.12 -1.12
CA MET A 54 14.52 -9.48 -2.44
C MET A 54 15.63 -9.48 -3.48
N HIS A 55 15.62 -10.42 -4.44
CA HIS A 55 16.67 -10.56 -5.47
C HIS A 55 16.85 -9.32 -6.37
N TYR A 56 15.87 -8.42 -6.39
CA TYR A 56 15.86 -7.18 -7.15
C TYR A 56 15.96 -5.94 -6.24
N SER A 57 16.41 -6.12 -4.99
CA SER A 57 16.62 -5.03 -4.04
C SER A 57 17.63 -4.00 -4.55
N ASP A 58 18.58 -4.42 -5.39
CA ASP A 58 19.56 -3.55 -6.06
C ASP A 58 19.10 -3.04 -7.43
N SER A 59 17.89 -3.39 -7.87
CA SER A 59 17.39 -2.96 -9.18
C SER A 59 17.12 -1.45 -9.22
N VAL A 60 17.39 -0.83 -10.37
CA VAL A 60 17.17 0.62 -10.57
C VAL A 60 15.69 1.02 -10.43
N ILE A 61 14.76 0.07 -10.64
CA ILE A 61 13.31 0.31 -10.59
C ILE A 61 12.75 0.10 -9.18
N PHE A 62 13.05 -1.03 -8.52
CA PHE A 62 12.51 -1.33 -7.18
C PHE A 62 13.43 -0.91 -6.04
N GLY A 63 14.75 -1.01 -6.22
CA GLY A 63 15.75 -0.61 -5.23
C GLY A 63 15.81 0.90 -5.01
N ARG A 64 15.72 1.69 -6.09
CA ARG A 64 15.68 3.16 -6.01
C ARG A 64 14.43 3.68 -5.32
N ALA A 65 13.30 2.98 -5.47
CA ALA A 65 12.04 3.32 -4.83
C ALA A 65 12.05 3.06 -3.30
N GLY A 66 12.83 2.09 -2.82
CA GLY A 66 12.95 1.81 -1.39
C GLY A 66 13.50 3.00 -0.59
N ASP A 67 14.51 3.68 -1.14
CA ASP A 67 15.07 4.88 -0.51
C ASP A 67 14.15 6.11 -0.64
N ILE A 68 13.28 6.16 -1.65
CA ILE A 68 12.32 7.28 -1.83
C ILE A 68 11.07 7.08 -0.96
N LEU A 69 10.59 5.85 -0.81
CA LEU A 69 9.35 5.52 -0.10
C LEU A 69 9.50 5.46 1.43
N PHE A 70 10.71 5.20 1.93
CA PHE A 70 10.97 4.99 3.37
C PHE A 70 11.95 5.98 3.99
N LYS A 71 12.40 7.00 3.24
CA LYS A 71 13.07 8.16 3.86
C LYS A 71 12.03 8.94 4.66
N LYS A 72 12.17 8.89 5.98
CA LYS A 72 11.51 9.83 6.89
C LYS A 72 12.30 11.13 6.78
N ASP A 73 11.67 12.17 6.24
CA ASP A 73 12.26 13.51 6.27
C ASP A 73 12.53 13.89 7.74
N PRO A 74 13.75 14.33 8.11
CA PRO A 74 14.01 14.79 9.46
C PRO A 74 13.25 16.07 9.82
N GLU A 75 12.67 16.79 8.85
CA GLU A 75 11.99 18.09 9.07
C GLU A 75 10.51 18.15 8.66
N GLY A 76 9.82 17.02 8.49
CA GLY A 76 8.35 17.01 8.47
C GLY A 76 7.65 17.72 7.30
N HIS A 77 8.31 17.92 6.16
CA HIS A 77 7.68 18.45 4.95
C HIS A 77 7.21 17.33 4.02
N GLN A 78 5.91 17.27 3.70
CA GLN A 78 5.38 16.35 2.68
C GLN A 78 6.05 16.62 1.32
N LEU A 79 6.69 15.60 0.74
CA LEU A 79 7.18 15.62 -0.64
C LEU A 79 6.00 15.81 -1.60
N LYS A 80 5.91 16.99 -2.24
CA LYS A 80 4.98 17.23 -3.34
C LYS A 80 5.40 16.39 -4.55
N SER A 81 4.43 15.77 -5.20
CA SER A 81 4.63 14.99 -6.43
C SER A 81 5.21 15.88 -7.55
N PRO A 82 6.03 15.34 -8.47
CA PRO A 82 6.78 16.15 -9.44
C PRO A 82 5.92 16.78 -10.55
N ASN A 83 4.60 16.57 -10.56
CA ASN A 83 3.72 17.01 -11.63
C ASN A 83 2.67 17.99 -11.10
N GLN A 84 3.11 19.15 -10.65
CA GLN A 84 2.31 20.37 -10.59
C GLN A 84 3.18 21.56 -10.98
N SER A 85 3.25 21.84 -12.27
CA SER A 85 3.65 23.14 -12.82
C SER A 85 2.74 23.44 -14.00
N ALA A 86 1.77 24.33 -13.77
CA ALA A 86 1.24 25.23 -14.77
C ALA A 86 2.16 26.45 -14.85
#